data_AF-A0A924TA07-F1
#
_entry.id   AF-A0A924TA07-F1
#
_cell.length_a   1.000
_cell.length_b   1.000
_cell.length_c   1.000
_cell.angle_alpha   90.00
_cell.angle_beta   90.00
_cell.angle_gamma   90.00
#
_symmetry.space_group_name_H-M   'P 1'
#
loop_
_entity.id
_entity.type
_entity.pdbx_description
1 polymer ?
#
loop_
_entity_poly.entity_id
_entity_poly.type
_entity_poly.pdbx_seq_one_letter_code
_entity_poly.pdbx_strand_id
1 'polypeptide(L)' 'MPRVKRGVTARARHKKVLALAKGFRGRRGNVFRVAKEAVMKAGQYAYRGRRTKKR' A
#
# COMPACT_ATOMS: atom_id res chain seq x y z
N MET A 1 29.51 16.09 12.28
CA MET A 1 28.68 15.29 11.34
C MET A 1 27.37 16.03 11.07
N PRO A 2 26.95 16.22 9.81
CA PRO A 2 25.67 16.86 9.49
C PRO A 2 24.47 15.93 9.76
N ARG A 3 23.40 16.47 10.36
CA ARG A 3 22.16 15.73 10.66
C ARG A 3 21.22 15.71 9.45
N VAL A 4 20.92 14.53 8.91
CA VAL A 4 19.91 14.39 7.85
C VAL A 4 18.50 14.43 8.46
N LYS A 5 17.74 15.49 8.16
CA LYS A 5 16.34 15.63 8.60
C LYS A 5 15.41 14.77 7.74
N ARG A 6 14.31 14.30 8.33
CA ARG A 6 13.20 13.70 7.59
C ARG A 6 12.56 14.77 6.70
N GLY A 7 12.80 14.69 5.39
CA GLY A 7 12.21 15.57 4.38
C GLY A 7 10.89 15.02 3.82
N VAL A 8 10.58 15.38 2.57
CA VAL A 8 9.33 15.02 1.87
C VAL A 8 9.20 13.53 1.50
N THR A 9 10.28 12.76 1.64
CA THR A 9 10.38 11.36 1.20
C THR A 9 9.34 10.45 1.87
N ALA A 10 9.10 10.61 3.17
CA ALA A 10 8.09 9.83 3.90
C ALA A 10 6.67 10.11 3.37
N ARG A 11 6.33 11.38 3.15
CA ARG A 11 5.02 11.78 2.60
C ARG A 11 4.81 11.22 1.20
N ALA A 12 5.84 11.27 0.35
CA ALA A 12 5.78 10.71 -1.00
C ALA A 12 5.54 9.18 -0.97
N ARG A 13 6.21 8.43 -0.09
CA ARG A 13 5.97 6.98 0.08
C ARG A 13 4.55 6.68 0.54
N HIS A 14 4.01 7.45 1.47
CA HIS A 14 2.63 7.23 1.95
C HIS A 14 1.61 7.46 0.84
N LYS A 15 1.79 8.51 0.03
CA LYS A 15 0.91 8.80 -1.12
C LYS A 15 0.90 7.66 -2.14
N LYS A 16 2.04 7.03 -2.42
CA LYS A 16 2.12 5.86 -3.33
C LYS A 16 1.25 4.71 -2.85
N VAL A 17 1.30 4.37 -1.56
CA VAL A 17 0.48 3.28 -0.99
C VAL A 17 -1.01 3.63 -0.97
N LEU A 18 -1.37 4.87 -0.63
CA LEU A 18 -2.76 5.31 -0.65
C LEU A 18 -3.35 5.34 -2.07
N ALA A 19 -2.54 5.68 -3.07
CA ALA A 19 -2.95 5.60 -4.48
C ALA A 19 -3.27 4.16 -4.89
N LEU A 20 -2.46 3.18 -4.46
CA LEU A 20 -2.71 1.75 -4.69
C LEU A 20 -3.93 1.22 -3.93
N ALA A 21 -4.24 1.82 -2.77
CA ALA A 21 -5.38 1.44 -1.94
C ALA A 21 -6.70 2.15 -2.32
N LYS A 22 -6.72 2.92 -3.42
CA LYS A 22 -7.92 3.63 -3.87
C LYS A 22 -9.05 2.62 -4.13
N GLY A 23 -10.24 2.94 -3.62
CA GLY A 23 -11.42 2.06 -3.71
C GLY A 23 -11.55 1.05 -2.56
N PHE A 24 -10.58 0.96 -1.65
CA PHE A 24 -10.74 0.14 -0.45
C PHE A 24 -11.74 0.78 0.53
N ARG A 25 -12.60 -0.06 1.13
CA ARG A 25 -13.66 0.37 2.04
C ARG A 25 -13.09 0.93 3.36
N GLY A 26 -13.61 2.07 3.79
CA GLY A 26 -13.34 2.67 5.10
C GLY A 26 -11.84 2.96 5.33
N ARG A 27 -11.34 2.57 6.51
CA ARG A 27 -9.96 2.89 6.96
C ARG A 27 -8.85 2.35 6.04
N ARG A 28 -9.17 1.37 5.20
CA ARG A 28 -8.23 0.75 4.25
C ARG A 28 -7.89 1.67 3.07
N GLY A 29 -8.71 2.69 2.78
CA GLY A 29 -8.49 3.62 1.67
C GLY A 29 -7.90 4.98 2.06
N ASN A 30 -7.89 5.33 3.35
CA ASN A 30 -7.45 6.66 3.83
C ASN A 30 -6.37 6.63 4.92
N VAL A 31 -6.24 5.55 5.71
CA VAL A 31 -5.22 5.44 6.77
C VAL A 31 -4.04 4.61 6.26
N PHE A 32 -2.86 5.23 6.14
CA PHE A 32 -1.65 4.59 5.57
C PHE A 32 -1.31 3.22 6.17
N ARG A 33 -1.35 3.09 7.49
CA ARG A 33 -0.97 1.84 8.19
C ARG A 33 -1.87 0.67 7.78
N VAL A 34 -3.18 0.92 7.81
CA VAL A 34 -4.22 -0.04 7.44
C VAL A 34 -4.22 -0.30 5.93
N ALA A 35 -4.02 0.76 5.12
CA ALA A 35 -3.90 0.66 3.67
C ALA A 35 -2.71 -0.22 3.25
N LYS A 36 -1.56 -0.07 3.92
CA LYS A 36 -0.37 -0.91 3.67
C LYS A 36 -0.67 -2.38 3.89
N GLU A 37 -1.28 -2.74 5.02
CA GLU A 37 -1.68 -4.12 5.34
C GLU A 37 -2.65 -4.69 4.29
N ALA A 38 -3.66 -3.90 3.91
CA ALA A 38 -4.65 -4.29 2.92
C ALA A 38 -4.03 -4.51 1.53
N VAL A 39 -3.14 -3.62 1.08
CA VAL A 39 -2.45 -3.71 -0.22
C VAL A 39 -1.54 -4.95 -0.26
N MET A 40 -0.82 -5.25 0.82
CA MET A 40 0.02 -6.45 0.88
C MET A 40 -0.82 -7.74 0.73
N LYS A 41 -1.93 -7.84 1.46
CA LYS A 41 -2.86 -8.98 1.36
C LYS A 41 -3.48 -9.10 -0.03
N ALA A 42 -3.87 -7.98 -0.64
CA ALA A 42 -4.39 -7.95 -2.00
C ALA A 42 -3.36 -8.44 -3.03
N GLY A 43 -2.09 -8.09 -2.87
CA GLY A 43 -1.00 -8.57 -3.73
C GLY A 43 -0.84 -10.09 -3.68
N GLN A 44 -0.88 -10.68 -2.49
CA GLN A 44 -0.82 -12.13 -2.32
C GLN A 44 -2.02 -12.83 -2.98
N TYR A 45 -3.22 -12.28 -2.80
CA TYR A 45 -4.44 -12.82 -3.43
C TYR A 45 -4.42 -12.68 -4.95
N ALA A 46 -3.90 -11.57 -5.49
CA ALA A 46 -3.74 -11.41 -6.93
C ALA A 46 -2.82 -12.48 -7.52
N TYR A 47 -1.71 -12.81 -6.83
CA TYR A 47 -0.81 -13.88 -7.26
C TYR A 47 -1.50 -15.25 -7.25
N ARG A 48 -2.17 -15.59 -6.16
CA ARG A 48 -2.95 -16.85 -6.05
C ARG A 48 -4.03 -16.92 -7.14
N GLY A 49 -4.79 -15.85 -7.32
CA GLY A 49 -5.87 -15.77 -8.30
C GLY A 49 -5.40 -15.98 -9.74
N ARG A 50 -4.22 -15.43 -10.11
CA ARG A 50 -3.62 -15.67 -11.43
C ARG A 50 -3.29 -17.15 -11.68
N ARG A 51 -2.89 -17.90 -10.66
CA ARG A 51 -2.63 -19.34 -10.77
C ARG A 51 -3.93 -20.13 -10.87
N THR A 52 -4.93 -19.81 -10.04
CA THR A 52 -6.23 -20.49 -10.06
C THR A 52 -6.99 -20.26 -11.37
N LYS A 53 -6.91 -19.06 -11.97
CA LYS A 53 -7.58 -18.77 -13.26
C LYS A 53 -7.10 -19.64 -14.43
N LYS A 54 -5.88 -20.17 -14.36
CA LYS A 54 -5.29 -21.02 -15.41
C LYS A 54 -5.62 -22.50 -15.23
N ARG A 55 -6.12 -22.90 -14.06
CA ARG A 55 -6.54 -24.28 -13.77
C ARG A 55 -7.98 -24.45 -14.24
#